data_AF-A0A224Y2P7-F1
#
_entry.id   AF-A0A224Y2P7-F1
#
_cell.length_a   1.000
_cell.length_b   1.000
_cell.length_c   1.000
_cell.angle_alpha   90.00
_cell.angle_beta   90.00
_cell.angle_gamma   90.00
#
_symmetry.space_group_name_H-M   'P 1'
#
loop_
_entity.id
_entity.type
_entity.pdbx_description
1 polymer ?
#
loop_
_entity_poly.entity_id
_entity_poly.type
_entity_poly.pdbx_seq_one_letter_code
_entity_poly.pdbx_strand_id
1 'polypeptide(L)'
;DDDNCSNLYQEATLEENMDVLIPTDVEDVAEMVSGYAECMAEAVRYLTQVENYPLHHPAVRALQCHLADYRRKLLQTALYNSRYSF
;
A
#
# COMPACT_ATOMS: atom_id res chain seq x y z
N ASP A 1 9.08 -32.72 -31.13
CA ASP A 1 9.66 -32.30 -29.84
C ASP A 1 9.60 -30.79 -29.79
N ASP A 2 8.39 -30.34 -29.47
CA ASP A 2 7.99 -28.95 -29.31
C ASP A 2 8.54 -28.36 -28.01
N ASP A 3 8.73 -27.03 -28.04
CA ASP A 3 8.64 -26.10 -26.92
C ASP A 3 9.75 -26.12 -25.85
N ASN A 4 10.24 -25.02 -25.28
CA ASN A 4 9.96 -23.59 -25.42
C ASN A 4 10.89 -22.86 -24.42
N CYS A 5 11.39 -21.70 -24.79
CA CYS A 5 11.82 -20.59 -23.92
C CYS A 5 12.64 -20.91 -22.65
N SER A 6 13.97 -20.95 -22.79
CA SER A 6 14.90 -20.79 -21.65
C SER A 6 15.63 -19.43 -21.65
N ASN A 7 15.08 -18.43 -22.34
CA ASN A 7 15.65 -17.08 -22.38
C ASN A 7 14.62 -16.06 -21.89
N LEU A 8 14.43 -15.95 -20.58
CA LEU A 8 13.99 -14.69 -19.96
C LEU A 8 14.23 -14.66 -18.43
N TYR A 9 15.36 -15.18 -17.97
CA TYR A 9 15.89 -14.86 -16.64
C TYR A 9 17.10 -13.97 -16.80
N GLN A 10 16.87 -12.81 -17.41
CA GLN A 10 17.81 -11.71 -17.33
C GLN A 10 17.12 -10.64 -16.52
N GLU A 11 17.33 -10.78 -15.21
CA GLU A 11 17.51 -9.70 -14.25
C GLU A 11 16.90 -8.36 -14.70
N ALA A 12 15.64 -8.14 -14.34
CA ALA A 12 15.16 -6.79 -14.16
C ALA A 12 15.95 -6.20 -12.98
N THR A 13 17.12 -5.66 -13.27
CA THR A 13 17.83 -4.72 -12.40
C THR A 13 16.90 -3.53 -12.21
N LEU A 14 16.11 -3.55 -11.15
CA LEU A 14 15.44 -2.38 -10.60
C LEU A 14 16.51 -1.46 -9.99
N GLU A 15 17.39 -0.94 -10.84
CA GLU A 15 18.12 0.29 -10.59
C GLU A 15 17.27 1.43 -11.16
N GLU A 16 16.14 1.70 -10.52
CA GLU A 16 15.59 3.05 -10.57
C GLU A 16 15.92 3.68 -9.23
N ASN A 17 16.87 4.61 -9.27
CA ASN A 17 17.01 5.69 -8.32
C ASN A 17 15.69 6.48 -8.31
N MET A 18 14.66 5.91 -7.72
CA MET A 18 13.54 6.68 -7.23
C MET A 18 14.13 7.43 -6.05
N ASP A 19 14.57 8.66 -6.31
CA ASP A 19 14.58 9.70 -5.29
C ASP A 19 13.15 9.72 -4.75
N VAL A 20 12.90 8.87 -3.75
CA VAL A 20 11.70 8.95 -2.92
C VAL A 20 11.87 10.30 -2.27
N LEU A 21 11.26 11.31 -2.87
CA LEU A 21 11.02 12.61 -2.27
C LEU A 21 10.20 12.31 -1.01
N ILE A 22 10.91 12.02 0.08
CA ILE A 22 10.29 11.89 1.39
C ILE A 22 9.66 13.25 1.62
N PRO A 23 8.31 13.35 1.68
CA PRO A 23 7.69 14.65 1.80
C PRO A 23 8.18 15.31 3.09
N THR A 24 8.83 16.45 2.94
CA THR A 24 9.41 17.19 4.07
C THR A 24 8.37 18.07 4.76
N ASP A 25 7.20 18.26 4.14
CA ASP A 25 6.08 19.03 4.65
C ASP A 25 4.98 18.13 5.22
N VAL A 26 4.38 18.54 6.33
CA VAL A 26 3.25 17.87 6.99
C VAL A 26 2.03 17.82 6.06
N GLU A 27 1.82 18.86 5.25
CA GLU A 27 0.73 18.90 4.28
C GLU A 27 0.88 17.84 3.19
N ASP A 28 2.09 17.68 2.63
CA ASP A 28 2.36 16.66 1.61
C ASP A 28 2.22 15.24 2.17
N VAL A 29 2.65 15.02 3.43
CA VAL A 29 2.44 13.73 4.12
C VAL A 29 0.96 13.46 4.32
N ALA A 30 0.17 14.46 4.69
CA ALA A 30 -1.27 14.32 4.89
C ALA A 30 -2.00 13.98 3.57
N GLU A 31 -1.63 14.66 2.47
CA GLU A 31 -2.17 14.37 1.14
C GLU A 31 -1.83 12.94 0.70
N MET A 32 -0.57 12.52 0.84
CA MET A 32 -0.14 11.16 0.51
C MET A 32 -0.91 10.10 1.32
N VAL A 33 -1.11 10.33 2.63
CA VAL A 33 -1.88 9.43 3.49
C VAL A 33 -3.35 9.38 3.08
N SER A 34 -3.94 10.52 2.68
CA SER A 34 -5.32 10.57 2.17
C SER A 34 -5.47 9.78 0.88
N GLY A 35 -4.61 10.04 -0.11
CA GLY A 35 -4.63 9.33 -1.40
C GLY A 35 -4.45 7.82 -1.23
N TYR A 36 -3.57 7.40 -0.32
CA TYR A 36 -3.42 5.99 0.02
C TYR A 36 -4.70 5.39 0.60
N ALA A 37 -5.37 6.08 1.53
CA ALA A 37 -6.60 5.61 2.15
C ALA A 37 -7.75 5.48 1.12
N GLU A 38 -7.86 6.45 0.21
CA GLU A 38 -8.83 6.44 -0.88
C GLU A 38 -8.59 5.28 -1.85
N CYS A 39 -7.35 5.09 -2.30
CA CYS A 39 -6.96 3.99 -3.18
C CYS A 39 -7.33 2.62 -2.59
N MET A 40 -7.06 2.43 -1.31
CA MET A 40 -7.33 1.15 -0.64
C MET A 40 -8.83 0.91 -0.41
N ALA A 41 -9.60 1.97 -0.14
CA ALA A 41 -11.06 1.87 -0.06
C ALA A 41 -11.65 1.48 -1.43
N GLU A 42 -11.12 2.06 -2.50
CA GLU A 42 -11.52 1.72 -3.87
C GLU A 42 -11.14 0.29 -4.24
N ALA A 43 -9.97 -0.21 -3.82
CA ALA A 43 -9.59 -1.60 -4.01
C ALA A 43 -10.55 -2.58 -3.32
N VAL A 44 -11.01 -2.27 -2.09
CA VAL A 44 -12.05 -3.07 -1.41
C VAL A 44 -13.38 -3.01 -2.18
N ARG A 45 -13.77 -1.83 -2.67
CA ARG A 45 -14.98 -1.66 -3.48
C ARG A 45 -14.90 -2.49 -4.76
N TYR A 46 -13.78 -2.45 -5.47
CA TYR A 46 -13.54 -3.21 -6.68
C TYR A 46 -13.66 -4.72 -6.43
N LEU A 47 -12.97 -5.25 -5.41
CA LEU A 47 -13.04 -6.67 -5.07
C LEU A 47 -14.46 -7.13 -4.74
N THR A 48 -15.23 -6.30 -4.04
CA THR A 48 -16.57 -6.69 -3.57
C THR A 48 -17.68 -6.46 -4.59
N GLN A 49 -17.57 -5.44 -5.43
CA GLN A 49 -18.63 -5.02 -6.36
C GLN A 49 -18.35 -5.38 -7.82
N VAL A 50 -17.09 -5.43 -8.24
CA VAL A 50 -16.70 -5.76 -9.61
C VAL A 50 -16.34 -7.24 -9.70
N GLU A 51 -15.43 -7.70 -8.83
CA GLU A 51 -15.03 -9.12 -8.77
C GLU A 51 -16.02 -10.00 -7.99
N ASN A 52 -17.02 -9.39 -7.33
CA ASN A 52 -18.04 -10.08 -6.54
C ASN A 52 -17.48 -11.02 -5.45
N TYR A 53 -16.31 -10.69 -4.90
CA TYR A 53 -15.75 -11.45 -3.80
C TYR A 53 -16.60 -11.24 -2.54
N PRO A 54 -16.93 -12.31 -1.80
CA PRO A 54 -17.65 -12.16 -0.55
C PRO A 54 -16.78 -11.40 0.47
N LEU A 55 -17.42 -10.73 1.43
CA LEU A 55 -16.70 -9.95 2.47
C LEU A 55 -15.73 -10.80 3.30
N HIS A 56 -15.99 -12.10 3.42
CA HIS A 56 -15.11 -13.04 4.13
C HIS A 56 -14.01 -13.64 3.24
N HIS A 57 -13.93 -13.25 1.97
CA HIS A 57 -12.88 -13.71 1.05
C HIS A 57 -11.48 -13.36 1.59
N PRO A 58 -10.50 -14.26 1.49
CA PRO A 58 -9.15 -14.03 2.03
C PRO A 58 -8.51 -12.72 1.54
N ALA A 59 -8.65 -12.38 0.25
CA ALA A 59 -8.10 -11.14 -0.30
C ALA A 59 -8.74 -9.87 0.29
N VAL A 60 -10.07 -9.85 0.42
CA VAL A 60 -10.82 -8.72 1.00
C VAL A 60 -10.44 -8.55 2.47
N ARG A 61 -10.39 -9.66 3.23
CA ARG A 61 -9.98 -9.64 4.63
C ARG A 61 -8.54 -9.19 4.82
N ALA A 62 -7.60 -9.70 4.02
CA ALA A 62 -6.20 -9.31 4.09
C ALA A 62 -6.04 -7.79 3.88
N LEU A 63 -6.72 -7.24 2.87
CA LEU A 63 -6.70 -5.81 2.57
C LEU A 63 -7.30 -4.97 3.71
N GLN A 64 -8.44 -5.40 4.27
CA GLN A 64 -9.06 -4.72 5.41
C GLN A 64 -8.19 -4.76 6.67
N CYS A 65 -7.58 -5.90 6.97
CA CYS A 65 -6.64 -6.04 8.08
C CYS A 65 -5.42 -5.13 7.89
N HIS A 66 -4.84 -5.12 6.70
CA HIS A 66 -3.71 -4.25 6.35
C HIS A 66 -4.05 -2.77 6.57
N LEU A 67 -5.23 -2.32 6.13
CA LEU A 67 -5.70 -0.95 6.36
C LEU A 67 -5.85 -0.61 7.85
N ALA A 68 -6.42 -1.52 8.64
CA ALA A 68 -6.57 -1.33 10.07
C ALA A 68 -5.21 -1.23 10.78
N ASP A 69 -4.25 -2.07 10.38
CA ASP A 69 -2.90 -2.08 10.92
C ASP A 69 -2.12 -0.82 10.52
N TYR A 70 -2.26 -0.38 9.27
CA TYR A 70 -1.66 0.86 8.80
C TYR A 70 -2.15 2.08 9.59
N ARG A 71 -3.47 2.20 9.79
CA ARG A 71 -4.06 3.26 10.63
C ARG A 71 -3.53 3.22 12.06
N ARG A 72 -3.40 2.03 12.63
CA ARG A 72 -2.84 1.86 13.99
C ARG A 72 -1.39 2.31 14.07
N LYS A 73 -0.56 1.96 13.08
CA LYS A 73 0.84 2.39 12.99
C LYS A 73 0.95 3.92 12.86
N LEU A 74 0.13 4.54 12.00
CA LEU A 74 0.11 6.00 11.86
C LEU A 74 -0.22 6.71 13.18
N LEU A 75 -1.26 6.24 13.88
CA LEU A 75 -1.64 6.79 15.19
C LEU A 75 -0.53 6.60 16.22
N GLN A 76 0.11 5.43 16.26
CA GLN A 76 1.24 5.16 17.16
C GLN A 76 2.41 6.09 16.89
N THR A 77 2.78 6.29 15.63
CA THR A 77 3.85 7.22 15.23
C THR A 77 3.50 8.66 15.60
N ALA A 78 2.28 9.10 15.34
CA ALA A 78 1.83 10.45 15.71
C ALA A 78 1.88 10.68 17.23
N LEU A 79 1.40 9.71 18.03
CA LEU A 79 1.44 9.78 19.49
C LEU A 79 2.87 9.73 20.04
N TYR A 80 3.76 8.94 19.43
CA TYR A 80 5.17 8.90 19.78
C TYR A 80 5.82 10.26 19.52
N ASN A 81 5.70 10.81 18.31
CA ASN A 81 6.30 12.10 17.97
C ASN A 81 5.73 13.25 18.82
N SER A 82 4.44 13.23 19.16
CA SER A 82 3.83 14.20 20.07
C SER A 82 4.41 14.16 21.50
N ARG A 83 5.02 13.04 21.93
CA ARG A 83 5.60 12.91 23.27
C ARG A 83 7.07 13.37 23.35
N TYR A 84 7.75 13.50 22.22
CA TYR A 84 9.17 13.90 22.15
C TYR A 84 9.39 15.33 21.65
N SER A 85 8.34 16.06 21.27
CA SER A 85 8.38 17.51 21.05
C SER A 85 8.16 18.27 22.37
N PHE A 86 9.21 18.39 23.20
CA PHE A 86 9.31 19.32 24.33
C PHE A 86 10.69 19.93 24.40
#